data_AF-A0A210QFI0-F1
#
_entry.id   AF-A0A210QFI0-F1
#
_cell.length_a   1.000
_cell.length_b   1.000
_cell.length_c   1.000
_cell.angle_alpha   90.00
_cell.angle_beta   90.00
_cell.angle_gamma   90.00
#
_symmetry.space_group_name_H-M   'P 1'
#
loop_
_entity.id
_entity.type
_entity.pdbx_description
1 polymer ?
#
loop_
_entity_poly.entity_id
_entity_poly.type
_entity_poly.pdbx_seq_one_letter_code
_entity_poly.pdbx_strand_id
1 'polypeptide(L)'
;MEMWNHHPEEDSVANLAVEYIEDKSHKEGQDNDETKPLVRITSVEDDHSLEQQTSPLSSRFICNDHTEMNREQCAECSLIKDLIRHSPESTIFWHTIKLGPSEGGCHQKYMAHFLTALDDYARDPCLKDEKTTALLKRLLRVDHIDVTARVEYSNFARLVQYFGPIRRNNCIMVKQIHNIVQKSSVFTNKIRKETVSWFAGDMTRDTADSLILDHSSGTYLVRMSQTFPGCFVVSVTSGGSLFHIAIEADVATALRSDPYNANLRLHGLVYPSLVEAAQSLKTRILETEDGLEIMCRKCCPNLAINAIISGYRKSTKRR
;
A
#
# COMPACT_ATOMS: atom_id res chain seq x y z
N MET A 1 -13.75 59.80 -17.75
CA MET A 1 -14.97 59.20 -17.18
C MET A 1 -14.87 57.70 -17.43
N GLU A 2 -14.12 57.00 -16.59
CA GLU A 2 -14.53 56.40 -15.30
C GLU A 2 -15.46 55.20 -15.50
N MET A 3 -14.92 53.98 -15.28
CA MET A 3 -15.18 53.04 -14.14
C MET A 3 -16.58 52.38 -14.22
N TRP A 4 -16.81 51.07 -14.06
CA TRP A 4 -16.31 50.10 -13.09
C TRP A 4 -16.38 48.64 -13.59
N ASN A 5 -15.44 47.84 -13.05
CA ASN A 5 -15.28 46.38 -13.05
C ASN A 5 -16.47 45.59 -12.50
N HIS A 6 -16.60 44.31 -12.91
CA HIS A 6 -16.87 43.15 -12.03
C HIS A 6 -16.26 41.87 -12.65
N HIS A 7 -15.35 41.22 -11.90
CA HIS A 7 -14.77 39.89 -12.14
C HIS A 7 -15.66 38.79 -11.53
N PRO A 8 -15.63 37.55 -12.06
CA PRO A 8 -15.84 36.36 -11.26
C PRO A 8 -14.51 35.74 -10.80
N GLU A 9 -14.53 35.24 -9.58
CA GLU A 9 -13.42 34.71 -8.78
C GLU A 9 -12.82 33.43 -9.37
N GLU A 10 -11.48 33.39 -9.44
CA GLU A 10 -10.68 32.20 -9.69
C GLU A 10 -10.36 31.52 -8.36
N ASP A 11 -10.82 30.27 -8.18
CA ASP A 11 -10.42 29.43 -7.05
C ASP A 11 -8.96 28.99 -7.21
N SER A 12 -8.19 29.30 -6.18
CA SER A 12 -6.74 29.15 -6.07
C SER A 12 -6.29 27.69 -6.16
N VAL A 13 -5.52 27.37 -7.20
CA VAL A 13 -4.66 26.20 -7.25
C VAL A 13 -3.40 26.54 -6.44
N ALA A 14 -3.20 25.88 -5.30
CA ALA A 14 -1.95 25.96 -4.55
C ALA A 14 -0.82 25.31 -5.38
N ASN A 15 -0.12 26.14 -6.16
CA ASN A 15 1.14 25.80 -6.81
C ASN A 15 2.20 25.59 -5.72
N LEU A 16 2.67 24.36 -5.53
CA LEU A 16 3.94 24.12 -4.85
C LEU A 16 5.05 24.59 -5.79
N ALA A 17 5.69 25.70 -5.41
CA ALA A 17 6.79 26.30 -6.11
C ALA A 17 7.99 25.32 -6.14
N VAL A 18 8.44 25.00 -7.36
CA VAL A 18 9.78 24.44 -7.59
C VAL A 18 10.67 25.66 -7.84
N GLU A 19 11.46 26.06 -6.84
CA GLU A 19 12.48 27.08 -7.05
C GLU A 19 13.60 26.51 -7.92
N TYR A 20 13.66 26.98 -9.17
CA TYR A 20 14.80 26.81 -10.06
C TYR A 20 15.88 27.83 -9.65
N ILE A 21 16.99 27.37 -9.09
CA ILE A 21 18.21 28.18 -8.99
C ILE A 21 19.00 27.95 -10.29
N GLU A 22 18.92 28.92 -11.20
CA GLU A 22 19.92 29.09 -12.26
C GLU A 22 21.20 29.65 -11.62
N ASP A 23 22.32 28.95 -11.75
CA ASP A 23 23.63 29.57 -11.56
C ASP A 23 24.46 29.44 -12.83
N LYS A 24 24.84 30.59 -13.38
CA LYS A 24 25.68 30.76 -14.56
C LYS A 24 27.10 31.05 -14.10
N SER A 25 28.03 30.14 -14.37
CA SER A 25 29.43 30.51 -14.57
C SER A 25 30.14 29.57 -15.55
N HIS A 26 30.60 30.13 -16.66
CA HIS A 26 31.47 29.51 -17.66
C HIS A 26 32.88 29.23 -17.11
N LYS A 27 33.48 28.07 -17.43
CA LYS A 27 34.58 27.91 -18.40
C LYS A 27 34.98 26.43 -18.60
N GLU A 28 35.53 26.18 -19.79
CA GLU A 28 35.78 24.92 -20.49
C GLU A 28 36.77 23.95 -19.84
N GLY A 29 36.59 22.65 -20.12
CA GLY A 29 37.58 21.58 -19.97
C GLY A 29 36.97 20.21 -20.27
N GLN A 30 37.40 19.57 -21.35
CA GLN A 30 37.04 18.20 -21.75
C GLN A 30 37.56 17.17 -20.73
N ASP A 31 36.71 16.21 -20.33
CA ASP A 31 37.09 14.78 -20.34
C ASP A 31 35.86 13.87 -20.20
N ASN A 32 35.91 12.73 -20.90
CA ASN A 32 34.88 11.70 -20.93
C ASN A 32 34.87 10.89 -19.62
N ASP A 33 33.72 10.78 -18.94
CA ASP A 33 33.38 9.58 -18.15
C ASP A 33 31.86 9.42 -18.01
N GLU A 34 31.38 8.19 -18.14
CA GLU A 34 29.95 7.81 -18.06
C GLU A 34 29.43 7.93 -16.62
N THR A 35 29.04 9.14 -16.20
CA THR A 35 28.39 9.34 -14.90
C THR A 35 26.91 8.94 -14.96
N LYS A 36 26.56 7.86 -14.26
CA LYS A 36 25.18 7.44 -13.98
C LYS A 36 24.50 8.47 -13.06
N PRO A 37 23.18 8.71 -13.21
CA PRO A 37 22.49 9.77 -12.47
C PRO A 37 22.32 9.40 -10.98
N LEU A 38 22.92 10.22 -10.12
CA LEU A 38 22.80 10.26 -8.66
C LEU A 38 21.62 11.16 -8.27
N VAL A 39 20.71 10.74 -7.38
CA VAL A 39 19.63 11.60 -6.87
C VAL A 39 19.30 11.32 -5.39
N ARG A 40 19.19 12.40 -4.60
CA ARG A 40 19.01 12.48 -3.13
C ARG A 40 17.76 11.80 -2.55
N ILE A 41 17.85 11.36 -1.29
CA ILE A 41 16.75 10.86 -0.45
C ILE A 41 16.59 11.76 0.79
N THR A 42 15.42 12.38 0.96
CA THR A 42 15.01 13.02 2.22
C THR A 42 14.76 11.97 3.30
N SER A 43 15.37 12.13 4.47
CA SER A 43 14.90 11.44 5.67
C SER A 43 13.53 11.98 6.03
N VAL A 44 12.51 11.12 6.02
CA VAL A 44 11.19 11.49 6.55
C VAL A 44 11.29 11.52 8.07
N GLU A 45 11.48 12.71 8.62
CA GLU A 45 11.19 12.98 10.03
C GLU A 45 9.66 12.85 10.20
N ASP A 46 9.22 11.75 10.80
CA ASP A 46 7.86 11.69 11.35
C ASP A 46 7.93 12.53 12.64
N ASP A 47 7.48 13.79 12.57
CA ASP A 47 7.48 14.72 13.69
C ASP A 47 6.72 14.12 14.88
N HIS A 48 7.46 13.82 15.95
CA HIS A 48 6.93 13.37 17.23
C HIS A 48 6.51 14.56 18.07
N SER A 49 5.35 15.15 17.79
CA SER A 49 4.72 16.07 18.73
C SER A 49 3.24 16.35 18.45
N LEU A 50 2.40 15.30 18.36
CA LEU A 50 0.96 15.48 18.55
C LEU A 50 0.37 14.38 19.44
N GLU A 51 -0.41 14.84 20.40
CA GLU A 51 -1.12 14.11 21.45
C GLU A 51 -1.81 12.85 20.93
N GLN A 52 -2.08 11.90 21.84
CA GLN A 52 -3.01 10.80 21.65
C GLN A 52 -4.41 11.33 21.29
N GLN A 53 -4.59 11.78 20.05
CA GLN A 53 -5.89 11.97 19.45
C GLN A 53 -6.28 10.63 18.88
N THR A 54 -7.11 9.92 19.64
CA THR A 54 -8.02 8.93 19.10
C THR A 54 -8.57 9.47 17.78
N SER A 55 -8.40 8.71 16.69
CA SER A 55 -8.94 9.07 15.39
C SER A 55 -10.42 9.50 15.53
N PRO A 56 -10.84 10.64 14.94
CA PRO A 56 -12.23 11.09 15.07
C PRO A 56 -13.23 10.17 14.35
N LEU A 57 -12.76 9.14 13.66
CA LEU A 57 -13.61 8.12 13.02
C LEU A 57 -14.06 7.00 13.98
N SER A 58 -13.79 7.13 15.28
CA SER A 58 -14.25 6.16 16.31
C SER A 58 -15.53 6.59 17.04
N SER A 59 -16.20 7.68 16.64
CA SER A 59 -17.54 7.96 17.16
C SER A 59 -18.60 7.28 16.30
N ARG A 60 -19.21 6.23 16.86
CA ARG A 60 -20.38 5.48 16.38
C ARG A 60 -21.41 6.38 15.65
N PHE A 61 -21.35 6.44 14.33
CA PHE A 61 -22.52 6.70 13.51
C PHE A 61 -22.98 5.36 12.94
N ILE A 62 -23.78 4.65 13.74
CA ILE A 62 -24.50 3.49 13.24
C ILE A 62 -25.50 4.03 12.22
N CYS A 63 -25.36 3.62 10.96
CA CYS A 63 -26.40 3.84 9.96
C CYS A 63 -27.64 3.07 10.43
N ASN A 64 -28.52 3.77 11.16
CA ASN A 64 -29.67 3.19 11.86
C ASN A 64 -30.93 3.11 10.98
N ASP A 65 -30.88 3.52 9.71
CA ASP A 65 -32.06 3.50 8.85
C ASP A 65 -32.12 2.24 7.99
N HIS A 66 -32.84 1.26 8.54
CA HIS A 66 -33.30 -0.01 7.98
C HIS A 66 -34.39 0.15 6.91
N THR A 67 -34.33 1.23 6.13
CA THR A 67 -35.22 1.43 4.98
C THR A 67 -34.36 1.75 3.76
N GLU A 68 -34.86 1.44 2.57
CA GLU A 68 -34.20 1.70 1.27
C GLU A 68 -33.98 3.20 0.97
N MET A 69 -33.64 4.03 1.96
CA MET A 69 -33.28 5.43 1.78
C MET A 69 -31.79 5.55 1.43
N ASN A 70 -31.57 5.66 0.13
CA ASN A 70 -30.40 6.16 -0.58
C ASN A 70 -29.03 5.73 -0.01
N ARG A 71 -28.54 4.59 -0.49
CA ARG A 71 -27.11 4.20 -0.40
C ARG A 71 -26.15 5.29 -0.89
N GLU A 72 -26.65 6.27 -1.64
CA GLU A 72 -25.92 7.44 -2.13
C GLU A 72 -25.82 8.60 -1.11
N GLN A 73 -26.63 8.63 -0.05
CA GLN A 73 -26.69 9.74 0.92
C GLN A 73 -25.90 9.50 2.21
N CYS A 74 -25.26 8.33 2.36
CA CYS A 74 -24.48 8.09 3.55
C CYS A 74 -23.15 8.86 3.52
N ALA A 75 -22.98 9.81 4.44
CA ALA A 75 -21.80 10.68 4.53
C ALA A 75 -20.48 9.91 4.62
N GLU A 76 -20.39 8.87 5.46
CA GLU A 76 -19.16 8.08 5.57
C GLU A 76 -18.89 7.27 4.29
N CYS A 77 -19.92 6.73 3.63
CA CYS A 77 -19.72 6.08 2.32
C CYS A 77 -19.26 7.08 1.27
N SER A 78 -19.73 8.33 1.33
CA SER A 78 -19.28 9.40 0.43
C SER A 78 -17.79 9.68 0.59
N LEU A 79 -17.34 9.87 1.84
CA LEU A 79 -15.92 10.09 2.13
C LEU A 79 -15.05 8.91 1.65
N ILE A 80 -15.52 7.67 1.84
CA ILE A 80 -14.80 6.48 1.36
C ILE A 80 -14.78 6.41 -0.17
N LYS A 81 -15.87 6.78 -0.84
CA LYS A 81 -15.93 6.87 -2.31
C LYS A 81 -14.91 7.89 -2.83
N ASP A 82 -14.74 9.01 -2.15
CA ASP A 82 -13.79 10.05 -2.55
C ASP A 82 -12.33 9.59 -2.54
N LEU A 83 -11.97 8.68 -1.62
CA LEU A 83 -10.65 8.03 -1.56
C LEU A 83 -10.34 7.20 -2.82
N ILE A 84 -11.36 6.63 -3.44
CA ILE A 84 -11.25 5.80 -4.64
C ILE A 84 -12.05 6.38 -5.82
N ARG A 85 -12.23 7.70 -5.87
CA ARG A 85 -13.03 8.37 -6.92
C ARG A 85 -12.55 8.08 -8.34
N HIS A 86 -11.26 7.79 -8.47
CA HIS A 86 -10.62 7.41 -9.74
C HIS A 86 -10.79 5.92 -10.09
N SER A 87 -11.54 5.16 -9.29
CA SER A 87 -11.97 3.79 -9.56
C SER A 87 -13.47 3.63 -9.31
N PRO A 88 -14.33 4.22 -10.17
CA PRO A 88 -15.78 4.05 -10.06
C PRO A 88 -16.20 2.58 -10.16
N GLU A 89 -15.46 1.74 -10.87
CA GLU A 89 -15.72 0.30 -10.98
C GLU A 89 -15.58 -0.44 -9.65
N SER A 90 -14.63 -0.04 -8.78
CA SER A 90 -14.46 -0.63 -7.45
C SER A 90 -15.60 -0.22 -6.53
N THR A 91 -16.07 1.03 -6.65
CA THR A 91 -17.26 1.51 -5.97
C THR A 91 -18.50 0.74 -6.42
N ILE A 92 -18.72 0.60 -7.73
CA ILE A 92 -19.84 -0.17 -8.28
C ILE A 92 -19.80 -1.60 -7.75
N PHE A 93 -18.63 -2.26 -7.82
CA PHE A 93 -18.44 -3.61 -7.28
C PHE A 93 -18.92 -3.71 -5.82
N TRP A 94 -18.49 -2.79 -4.94
CA TRP A 94 -18.90 -2.79 -3.53
C TRP A 94 -20.42 -2.80 -3.35
N HIS A 95 -21.15 -2.03 -4.16
CA HIS A 95 -22.60 -1.92 -4.06
C HIS A 95 -23.35 -3.14 -4.61
N THR A 96 -22.71 -3.95 -5.46
CA THR A 96 -23.27 -5.22 -5.95
C THR A 96 -23.23 -6.34 -4.91
N ILE A 97 -22.43 -6.19 -3.84
CA ILE A 97 -22.27 -7.23 -2.83
C ILE A 97 -23.57 -7.36 -2.02
N LYS A 98 -24.11 -8.59 -1.99
CA LYS A 98 -25.34 -8.91 -1.25
C LYS A 98 -25.20 -8.58 0.23
N LEU A 99 -26.24 -7.99 0.81
CA LEU A 99 -26.36 -7.84 2.25
C LEU A 99 -26.62 -9.21 2.90
N GLY A 100 -26.23 -9.38 4.17
CA GLY A 100 -26.56 -10.59 4.91
C GLY A 100 -27.95 -10.53 5.57
N PRO A 101 -28.41 -11.67 6.10
CA PRO A 101 -29.76 -11.81 6.67
C PRO A 101 -30.00 -10.94 7.91
N SER A 102 -28.96 -10.65 8.69
CA SER A 102 -28.92 -9.52 9.62
C SER A 102 -28.23 -8.37 8.90
N GLU A 103 -29.00 -7.35 8.56
CA GLU A 103 -28.65 -6.27 7.63
C GLU A 103 -27.25 -5.72 7.87
N GLY A 104 -26.33 -6.06 6.96
CA GLY A 104 -25.04 -5.41 6.92
C GLY A 104 -25.21 -3.99 6.38
N GLY A 105 -24.94 -2.97 7.19
CA GLY A 105 -24.98 -1.57 6.76
C GLY A 105 -24.16 -1.30 5.47
N CYS A 106 -24.37 -0.15 4.85
CA CYS A 106 -23.73 0.20 3.57
C CYS A 106 -22.19 0.10 3.59
N HIS A 107 -21.54 0.29 4.74
CA HIS A 107 -20.08 0.25 4.92
C HIS A 107 -19.51 -1.09 5.33
N GLN A 108 -20.36 -2.10 5.56
CA GLN A 108 -19.90 -3.40 5.98
C GLN A 108 -20.58 -4.51 5.19
N LYS A 109 -19.80 -5.51 4.81
CA LYS A 109 -20.31 -6.69 4.10
C LYS A 109 -19.75 -7.94 4.73
N TYR A 110 -20.53 -9.02 4.72
CA TYR A 110 -20.02 -10.33 5.14
C TYR A 110 -18.87 -10.75 4.23
N MET A 111 -17.78 -11.26 4.82
CA MET A 111 -16.60 -11.69 4.08
C MET A 111 -16.93 -12.79 3.06
N ALA A 112 -17.85 -13.71 3.41
CA ALA A 112 -18.34 -14.72 2.49
C ALA A 112 -19.00 -14.10 1.25
N HIS A 113 -19.87 -13.11 1.44
CA HIS A 113 -20.55 -12.42 0.34
C HIS A 113 -19.57 -11.60 -0.51
N PHE A 114 -18.60 -10.94 0.13
CA PHE A 114 -17.53 -10.23 -0.56
C PHE A 114 -16.73 -11.17 -1.46
N LEU A 115 -16.30 -12.32 -0.95
CA LEU A 115 -15.53 -13.29 -1.73
C LEU A 115 -16.35 -13.90 -2.86
N THR A 116 -17.62 -14.26 -2.64
CA THR A 116 -18.51 -14.75 -3.71
C THR A 116 -18.68 -13.71 -4.80
N ALA A 117 -19.00 -12.47 -4.44
CA ALA A 117 -19.14 -11.39 -5.41
C ALA A 117 -17.83 -11.14 -6.17
N LEU A 118 -16.68 -11.17 -5.47
CA LEU A 118 -15.38 -10.99 -6.09
C LEU A 118 -15.06 -12.12 -7.09
N ASP A 119 -15.32 -13.38 -6.73
CA ASP A 119 -15.12 -14.53 -7.62
C ASP A 119 -16.02 -14.45 -8.87
N ASP A 120 -17.31 -14.13 -8.68
CA ASP A 120 -18.28 -13.99 -9.78
C ASP A 120 -17.96 -12.82 -10.72
N TYR A 121 -17.53 -11.69 -10.16
CA TYR A 121 -17.26 -10.45 -10.88
C TYR A 121 -15.90 -10.46 -11.58
N ALA A 122 -14.84 -10.83 -10.84
CA ALA A 122 -13.48 -10.83 -11.34
C ALA A 122 -13.16 -12.06 -12.20
N ARG A 123 -13.77 -13.21 -11.89
CA ARG A 123 -13.46 -14.52 -12.50
C ARG A 123 -11.96 -14.80 -12.57
N ASP A 124 -11.21 -14.32 -11.57
CA ASP A 124 -9.76 -14.35 -11.58
C ASP A 124 -9.26 -15.69 -10.99
N PRO A 125 -8.50 -16.50 -11.76
CA PRO A 125 -8.03 -17.80 -11.28
C PRO A 125 -7.13 -17.69 -10.04
N CYS A 126 -6.50 -16.53 -9.80
CA CYS A 126 -5.66 -16.31 -8.63
C CYS A 126 -6.43 -16.38 -7.31
N LEU A 127 -7.76 -16.19 -7.30
CA LEU A 127 -8.59 -16.37 -6.10
C LEU A 127 -8.68 -17.82 -5.64
N LYS A 128 -8.43 -18.79 -6.54
CA LYS A 128 -8.40 -20.22 -6.18
C LYS A 128 -7.14 -20.60 -5.39
N ASP A 129 -6.12 -19.75 -5.38
CA ASP A 129 -4.93 -19.94 -4.54
C ASP A 129 -5.24 -19.60 -3.07
N GLU A 130 -5.14 -20.60 -2.19
CA GLU A 130 -5.48 -20.47 -0.77
C GLU A 130 -4.65 -19.40 -0.07
N LYS A 131 -3.37 -19.28 -0.43
CA LYS A 131 -2.44 -18.30 0.17
C LYS A 131 -2.81 -16.88 -0.24
N THR A 132 -3.22 -16.67 -1.49
CA THR A 132 -3.71 -15.40 -2.03
C THR A 132 -4.97 -14.97 -1.29
N THR A 133 -5.94 -15.87 -1.14
CA THR A 133 -7.17 -15.59 -0.40
C THR A 133 -6.91 -15.34 1.08
N ALA A 134 -5.98 -16.08 1.71
CA ALA A 134 -5.57 -15.85 3.09
C ALA A 134 -4.87 -14.50 3.28
N LEU A 135 -4.00 -14.11 2.34
CA LEU A 135 -3.35 -12.80 2.36
C LEU A 135 -4.37 -11.67 2.15
N LEU A 136 -5.30 -11.82 1.20
CA LEU A 136 -6.38 -10.86 0.99
C LEU A 136 -7.21 -10.65 2.26
N LYS A 137 -7.62 -11.73 2.94
CA LYS A 137 -8.33 -11.66 4.24
C LYS A 137 -7.54 -10.88 5.28
N ARG A 138 -6.24 -11.16 5.40
CA ARG A 138 -5.35 -10.47 6.34
C ARG A 138 -5.23 -8.97 6.03
N LEU A 139 -5.10 -8.61 4.76
CA LEU A 139 -4.99 -7.22 4.31
C LEU A 139 -6.32 -6.46 4.42
N LEU A 140 -7.46 -7.16 4.32
CA LEU A 140 -8.78 -6.59 4.62
C LEU A 140 -9.05 -6.42 6.12
N ARG A 141 -8.10 -6.83 6.98
CA ARG A 141 -8.19 -6.80 8.45
C ARG A 141 -9.39 -7.57 9.00
N VAL A 142 -9.62 -8.74 8.42
CA VAL A 142 -10.67 -9.64 8.86
C VAL A 142 -10.08 -10.61 9.87
N ASP A 143 -10.27 -10.33 11.16
CA ASP A 143 -9.64 -11.07 12.27
C ASP A 143 -10.40 -12.34 12.70
N HIS A 144 -11.65 -12.51 12.24
CA HIS A 144 -12.50 -13.65 12.58
C HIS A 144 -12.55 -14.69 11.46
N ILE A 145 -12.40 -15.97 11.82
CA ILE A 145 -12.44 -17.11 10.89
C ILE A 145 -13.88 -17.64 10.71
N ASP A 146 -14.85 -17.12 11.46
CA ASP A 146 -16.22 -17.60 11.44
C ASP A 146 -17.11 -16.90 10.37
N VAL A 147 -18.33 -17.39 10.26
CA VAL A 147 -19.35 -16.94 9.29
C VAL A 147 -19.80 -15.48 9.50
N THR A 148 -19.49 -14.87 10.65
CA THR A 148 -19.86 -13.50 10.98
C THR A 148 -18.83 -12.47 10.54
N ALA A 149 -17.66 -12.92 10.10
CA ALA A 149 -16.56 -12.09 9.62
C ALA A 149 -17.03 -11.03 8.60
N ARG A 150 -16.63 -9.77 8.80
CA ARG A 150 -17.06 -8.61 8.01
C ARG A 150 -15.88 -7.90 7.38
N VAL A 151 -16.11 -7.34 6.21
CA VAL A 151 -15.21 -6.43 5.50
C VAL A 151 -15.76 -5.03 5.65
N GLU A 152 -14.92 -4.10 6.09
CA GLU A 152 -15.20 -2.67 6.10
C GLU A 152 -14.95 -2.05 4.73
N TYR A 153 -15.81 -1.12 4.31
CA TYR A 153 -15.66 -0.41 3.03
C TYR A 153 -14.39 0.42 3.01
N SER A 154 -14.02 1.01 4.14
CA SER A 154 -12.77 1.76 4.32
C SER A 154 -11.54 0.87 4.11
N ASN A 155 -11.53 -0.35 4.64
CA ASN A 155 -10.46 -1.32 4.42
C ASN A 155 -10.38 -1.78 2.96
N PHE A 156 -11.53 -1.98 2.31
CA PHE A 156 -11.58 -2.29 0.87
C PHE A 156 -11.03 -1.13 0.02
N ALA A 157 -11.52 0.09 0.23
CA ALA A 157 -11.07 1.28 -0.50
C ALA A 157 -9.58 1.55 -0.28
N ARG A 158 -9.07 1.32 0.94
CA ARG A 158 -7.64 1.32 1.22
C ARG A 158 -6.89 0.33 0.35
N LEU A 159 -7.33 -0.93 0.25
CA LEU A 159 -6.66 -1.92 -0.60
C LEU A 159 -6.69 -1.55 -2.09
N VAL A 160 -7.77 -0.91 -2.56
CA VAL A 160 -7.84 -0.41 -3.95
C VAL A 160 -6.70 0.59 -4.23
N GLN A 161 -6.40 1.48 -3.28
CA GLN A 161 -5.30 2.45 -3.44
C GLN A 161 -3.92 1.77 -3.50
N TYR A 162 -3.75 0.63 -2.83
CA TYR A 162 -2.48 -0.10 -2.77
C TYR A 162 -2.25 -1.07 -3.92
N PHE A 163 -3.29 -1.78 -4.34
CA PHE A 163 -3.17 -2.92 -5.23
C PHE A 163 -3.97 -2.76 -6.52
N GLY A 164 -4.66 -1.64 -6.68
CA GLY A 164 -5.40 -1.30 -7.88
C GLY A 164 -6.88 -1.69 -7.82
N PRO A 165 -7.61 -1.40 -8.91
CA PRO A 165 -9.06 -1.51 -8.95
C PRO A 165 -9.58 -2.94 -9.08
N ILE A 166 -10.87 -3.12 -8.76
CA ILE A 166 -11.62 -4.35 -9.09
C ILE A 166 -12.24 -4.22 -10.48
N ARG A 167 -11.62 -4.87 -11.47
CA ARG A 167 -12.14 -4.95 -12.84
C ARG A 167 -12.80 -6.30 -13.11
N ARG A 168 -13.78 -6.32 -14.02
CA ARG A 168 -14.40 -7.57 -14.50
C ARG A 168 -13.38 -8.38 -15.26
N ASN A 169 -13.46 -9.70 -15.13
CA ASN A 169 -12.65 -10.67 -15.89
C ASN A 169 -11.17 -10.28 -15.90
N ASN A 170 -10.46 -10.44 -14.75
CA ASN A 170 -9.03 -10.13 -14.48
C ASN A 170 -8.84 -9.03 -13.41
N CYS A 171 -9.00 -9.37 -12.13
CA CYS A 171 -8.94 -8.38 -11.06
C CYS A 171 -7.49 -8.00 -10.71
N ILE A 172 -7.17 -6.73 -10.94
CA ILE A 172 -5.83 -6.18 -10.70
C ILE A 172 -5.42 -6.34 -9.23
N MET A 173 -6.30 -6.00 -8.28
CA MET A 173 -6.02 -6.16 -6.85
C MET A 173 -5.60 -7.60 -6.51
N VAL A 174 -6.40 -8.58 -6.94
CA VAL A 174 -6.13 -10.00 -6.67
C VAL A 174 -4.80 -10.42 -7.28
N LYS A 175 -4.50 -9.98 -8.51
CA LYS A 175 -3.24 -10.28 -9.18
C LYS A 175 -2.02 -9.71 -8.50
N GLN A 176 -2.09 -8.46 -8.05
CA GLN A 176 -0.99 -7.83 -7.32
C GLN A 176 -0.72 -8.57 -6.01
N ILE A 177 -1.79 -8.94 -5.28
CA ILE A 177 -1.67 -9.75 -4.06
C ILE A 177 -1.09 -11.14 -4.36
N HIS A 178 -1.56 -11.80 -5.43
CA HIS A 178 -1.03 -13.09 -5.87
C HIS A 178 0.45 -13.00 -6.23
N ASN A 179 0.85 -11.96 -6.97
CA ASN A 179 2.25 -11.72 -7.32
C ASN A 179 3.13 -11.56 -6.07
N ILE A 180 2.64 -10.90 -5.02
CA ILE A 180 3.34 -10.84 -3.73
C ILE A 180 3.49 -12.23 -3.13
N VAL A 181 2.44 -13.04 -3.07
CA VAL A 181 2.54 -14.42 -2.56
C VAL A 181 3.61 -15.22 -3.30
N GLN A 182 3.64 -15.12 -4.64
CA GLN A 182 4.56 -15.90 -5.47
C GLN A 182 6.02 -15.37 -5.41
N LYS A 183 6.20 -14.05 -5.41
CA LYS A 183 7.51 -13.42 -5.69
C LYS A 183 8.14 -12.73 -4.49
N SER A 184 7.43 -12.63 -3.36
CA SER A 184 8.01 -12.02 -2.15
C SER A 184 8.92 -12.95 -1.35
N SER A 185 8.78 -14.25 -1.59
CA SER A 185 9.49 -15.33 -0.93
C SER A 185 10.97 -15.43 -1.33
N VAL A 186 11.85 -15.55 -0.34
CA VAL A 186 13.28 -15.85 -0.49
C VAL A 186 13.63 -17.03 0.42
N PHE A 187 14.41 -17.99 -0.09
CA PHE A 187 14.94 -19.10 0.71
C PHE A 187 16.17 -18.63 1.49
N THR A 188 16.08 -18.60 2.82
CA THR A 188 17.18 -18.09 3.67
C THR A 188 18.00 -19.16 4.36
N ASN A 189 17.54 -20.42 4.38
CA ASN A 189 18.26 -21.50 5.04
C ASN A 189 18.19 -22.82 4.24
N LYS A 190 19.33 -23.25 3.67
CA LYS A 190 19.45 -24.52 2.93
C LYS A 190 19.12 -25.77 3.78
N ILE A 191 19.22 -25.67 5.11
CA ILE A 191 19.01 -26.78 6.04
C ILE A 191 17.53 -26.86 6.48
N ARG A 192 16.88 -25.72 6.74
CA ARG A 192 15.49 -25.68 7.27
C ARG A 192 14.40 -25.43 6.23
N LYS A 193 14.76 -25.05 4.99
CA LYS A 193 13.84 -24.64 3.92
C LYS A 193 12.82 -23.59 4.38
N GLU A 194 13.23 -22.68 5.28
CA GLU A 194 12.37 -21.58 5.70
C GLU A 194 12.31 -20.54 4.59
N THR A 195 11.08 -20.27 4.15
CA THR A 195 10.76 -19.22 3.19
C THR A 195 10.40 -17.96 3.97
N VAL A 196 11.16 -16.88 3.76
CA VAL A 196 10.86 -15.56 4.33
C VAL A 196 10.40 -14.62 3.23
N SER A 197 9.40 -13.80 3.53
CA SER A 197 8.96 -12.73 2.65
C SER A 197 9.68 -11.43 2.99
N TRP A 198 9.92 -10.57 2.00
CA TRP A 198 10.26 -9.17 2.27
C TRP A 198 9.03 -8.32 2.61
N PHE A 199 7.81 -8.78 2.28
CA PHE A 199 6.60 -8.01 2.50
C PHE A 199 6.12 -8.18 3.94
N ALA A 200 5.86 -7.09 4.65
CA ALA A 200 5.37 -7.10 6.03
C ALA A 200 3.87 -6.82 6.13
N GLY A 201 3.22 -6.37 5.06
CA GLY A 201 1.82 -5.95 5.08
C GLY A 201 1.61 -4.70 5.94
N ASP A 202 0.51 -4.69 6.68
CA ASP A 202 0.20 -3.66 7.68
C ASP A 202 1.14 -3.83 8.89
N MET A 203 2.16 -2.99 8.98
CA MET A 203 3.14 -2.95 10.07
C MET A 203 3.47 -1.50 10.42
N THR A 204 3.52 -1.19 11.72
CA THR A 204 3.92 0.14 12.19
C THR A 204 5.42 0.36 12.05
N ARG A 205 5.87 1.62 12.09
CA ARG A 205 7.29 1.97 12.17
C ARG A 205 7.93 1.32 13.40
N ASP A 206 7.38 1.54 14.59
CA ASP A 206 7.90 1.00 15.85
C ASP A 206 8.03 -0.53 15.86
N THR A 207 7.05 -1.23 15.26
CA THR A 207 7.11 -2.69 15.13
C THR A 207 8.22 -3.10 14.18
N ALA A 208 8.38 -2.40 13.05
CA ALA A 208 9.47 -2.65 12.11
C ALA A 208 10.83 -2.42 12.78
N ASP A 209 10.98 -1.29 13.49
CA ASP A 209 12.21 -0.90 14.19
C ASP A 209 12.62 -1.96 15.20
N SER A 210 11.70 -2.34 16.08
CA SER A 210 11.91 -3.39 17.08
C SER A 210 12.28 -4.74 16.45
N LEU A 211 11.78 -5.04 15.25
CA LEU A 211 12.08 -6.29 14.55
C LEU A 211 13.45 -6.29 13.90
N ILE A 212 13.91 -5.16 13.35
CA ILE A 212 15.14 -5.12 12.55
C ILE A 212 16.35 -4.54 13.29
N LEU A 213 16.18 -3.74 14.34
CA LEU A 213 17.26 -3.04 15.06
C LEU A 213 18.45 -3.94 15.43
N ASP A 214 18.18 -5.11 16.02
CA ASP A 214 19.22 -6.03 16.47
C ASP A 214 19.72 -6.99 15.37
N HIS A 215 19.31 -6.78 14.12
CA HIS A 215 19.76 -7.60 12.99
C HIS A 215 20.99 -7.00 12.30
N SER A 216 21.68 -7.84 11.53
CA SER A 216 22.84 -7.43 10.76
C SER A 216 22.49 -6.35 9.73
N SER A 217 23.41 -5.41 9.50
CA SER A 217 23.33 -4.41 8.43
C SER A 217 22.84 -5.00 7.09
N GLY A 218 21.94 -4.27 6.44
CA GLY A 218 21.21 -4.68 5.25
C GLY A 218 20.00 -5.60 5.48
N THR A 219 19.60 -5.85 6.73
CA THR A 219 18.32 -6.53 7.02
C THR A 219 17.17 -5.57 6.75
N TYR A 220 16.19 -5.98 5.95
CA TYR A 220 15.10 -5.11 5.51
C TYR A 220 13.74 -5.82 5.44
N LEU A 221 12.68 -5.01 5.46
CA LEU A 221 11.31 -5.38 5.14
C LEU A 221 10.62 -4.25 4.37
N VAL A 222 9.53 -4.56 3.67
CA VAL A 222 8.69 -3.60 2.98
C VAL A 222 7.30 -3.63 3.59
N ARG A 223 6.88 -2.52 4.20
CA ARG A 223 5.57 -2.37 4.86
C ARG A 223 4.68 -1.40 4.09
N MET A 224 3.37 -1.52 4.28
CA MET A 224 2.41 -0.52 3.83
C MET A 224 2.58 0.76 4.66
N SER A 225 2.51 1.94 4.04
CA SER A 225 2.58 3.20 4.78
C SER A 225 1.31 3.40 5.62
N GLN A 226 1.50 3.83 6.87
CA GLN A 226 0.36 4.14 7.74
C GLN A 226 -0.17 5.55 7.51
N THR A 227 0.70 6.45 7.07
CA THR A 227 0.40 7.87 6.86
C THR A 227 -0.11 8.16 5.46
N PHE A 228 0.43 7.47 4.44
CA PHE A 228 0.15 7.74 3.03
C PHE A 228 -0.41 6.50 2.33
N PRO A 229 -1.75 6.34 2.25
CA PRO A 229 -2.38 5.23 1.55
C PRO A 229 -1.89 5.09 0.09
N GLY A 230 -1.62 3.86 -0.34
CA GLY A 230 -1.04 3.55 -1.65
C GLY A 230 0.50 3.51 -1.66
N CYS A 231 1.16 4.25 -0.77
CA CYS A 231 2.62 4.27 -0.65
C CYS A 231 3.14 3.12 0.24
N PHE A 232 4.33 2.62 -0.04
CA PHE A 232 5.02 1.63 0.80
C PHE A 232 6.27 2.23 1.44
N VAL A 233 6.86 1.52 2.39
CA VAL A 233 8.10 1.92 3.05
C VAL A 233 9.05 0.73 3.15
N VAL A 234 10.28 0.91 2.67
CA VAL A 234 11.39 -0.01 2.92
C VAL A 234 12.01 0.39 4.26
N SER A 235 11.93 -0.50 5.25
CA SER A 235 12.60 -0.32 6.55
C SER A 235 13.85 -1.20 6.55
N VAL A 236 15.02 -0.62 6.78
CA VAL A 236 16.32 -1.30 6.63
C VAL A 236 17.34 -0.81 7.65
N THR A 237 18.15 -1.73 8.16
CA THR A 237 19.27 -1.40 9.05
C THR A 237 20.52 -1.11 8.22
N SER A 238 21.26 -0.03 8.49
CA SER A 238 22.59 0.20 7.92
C SER A 238 23.53 0.75 8.98
N GLY A 239 24.69 0.12 9.18
CA GLY A 239 25.70 0.60 10.13
C GLY A 239 25.21 0.72 11.59
N GLY A 240 24.25 -0.12 12.01
CA GLY A 240 23.64 -0.05 13.34
C GLY A 240 22.54 1.01 13.50
N SER A 241 22.21 1.75 12.44
CA SER A 241 21.11 2.71 12.39
C SER A 241 19.94 2.19 11.56
N LEU A 242 18.76 2.74 11.78
CA LEU A 242 17.53 2.40 11.05
C LEU A 242 17.20 3.46 10.00
N PHE A 243 16.77 3.01 8.83
CA PHE A 243 16.36 3.87 7.72
C PHE A 243 15.00 3.45 7.20
N HIS A 244 14.19 4.45 6.83
CA HIS A 244 12.87 4.27 6.23
C HIS A 244 12.81 5.02 4.92
N ILE A 245 12.65 4.28 3.83
CA ILE A 245 12.70 4.82 2.47
C ILE A 245 11.32 4.64 1.85
N ALA A 246 10.70 5.74 1.45
CA ALA A 246 9.39 5.73 0.84
C ALA A 246 9.45 5.10 -0.57
N ILE A 247 8.44 4.28 -0.87
CA ILE A 247 8.05 3.91 -2.22
C ILE A 247 6.74 4.66 -2.47
N GLU A 248 6.84 5.81 -3.11
CA GLU A 248 5.72 6.71 -3.31
C GLU A 248 4.79 6.19 -4.40
N ALA A 249 3.51 6.56 -4.35
CA ALA A 249 2.53 6.15 -5.34
C ALA A 249 1.77 7.37 -5.87
N ASP A 250 1.67 7.48 -7.20
CA ASP A 250 0.64 8.31 -7.81
C ASP A 250 -0.65 7.48 -7.95
N VAL A 251 -1.39 7.39 -6.84
CA VAL A 251 -2.62 6.58 -6.75
C VAL A 251 -3.65 7.01 -7.78
N ALA A 252 -3.79 8.32 -8.01
CA ALA A 252 -4.76 8.85 -8.94
C ALA A 252 -4.47 8.39 -10.38
N THR A 253 -3.22 8.49 -10.81
CA THR A 253 -2.79 8.00 -12.13
C THR A 253 -2.86 6.48 -12.22
N ALA A 254 -2.45 5.76 -11.16
CA ALA A 254 -2.48 4.31 -11.13
C ALA A 254 -3.90 3.75 -11.32
N LEU A 255 -4.90 4.28 -10.62
CA LEU A 255 -6.28 3.80 -10.71
C LEU A 255 -6.90 4.00 -12.11
N ARG A 256 -6.51 5.06 -12.83
CA ARG A 256 -6.99 5.34 -14.19
C ARG A 256 -6.23 4.61 -15.29
N SER A 257 -5.08 4.01 -14.98
CA SER A 257 -4.21 3.42 -16.00
C SER A 257 -4.82 2.17 -16.67
N ASP A 258 -4.67 2.07 -17.99
CA ASP A 258 -5.04 0.90 -18.78
C ASP A 258 -4.01 0.64 -19.89
N PRO A 259 -3.26 -0.49 -19.87
CA PRO A 259 -3.26 -1.52 -18.83
C PRO A 259 -2.81 -0.96 -17.47
N TYR A 260 -3.21 -1.62 -16.38
CA TYR A 260 -2.89 -1.13 -15.04
C TYR A 260 -1.37 -1.03 -14.78
N ASN A 261 -0.96 0.09 -14.20
CA ASN A 261 0.39 0.39 -13.75
C ASN A 261 0.32 1.10 -12.39
N ALA A 262 0.96 0.55 -11.37
CA ALA A 262 0.94 1.11 -10.02
C ALA A 262 1.68 2.46 -9.89
N ASN A 263 2.50 2.84 -10.88
CA ASN A 263 3.29 4.07 -10.91
C ASN A 263 4.07 4.31 -9.60
N LEU A 264 4.63 3.24 -9.03
CA LEU A 264 5.38 3.32 -7.79
C LEU A 264 6.74 3.96 -8.04
N ARG A 265 7.09 4.97 -7.26
CA ARG A 265 8.36 5.69 -7.37
C ARG A 265 9.28 5.28 -6.24
N LEU A 266 10.47 4.84 -6.60
CA LEU A 266 11.54 4.55 -5.65
C LEU A 266 12.85 5.04 -6.27
N HIS A 267 13.44 6.06 -5.63
CA HIS A 267 14.73 6.62 -6.02
C HIS A 267 14.78 7.04 -7.50
N GLY A 268 13.86 7.92 -7.90
CA GLY A 268 13.77 8.47 -9.27
C GLY A 268 13.23 7.51 -10.34
N LEU A 269 13.04 6.24 -10.01
CA LEU A 269 12.56 5.22 -10.94
C LEU A 269 11.09 4.90 -10.71
N VAL A 270 10.38 4.61 -11.80
CA VAL A 270 8.96 4.24 -11.78
C VAL A 270 8.81 2.74 -12.02
N TYR A 271 8.02 2.08 -11.18
CA TYR A 271 7.77 0.65 -11.21
C TYR A 271 6.28 0.35 -11.41
N PRO A 272 5.94 -0.65 -12.25
CA PRO A 272 4.55 -0.99 -12.53
C PRO A 272 3.85 -1.70 -11.37
N SER A 273 4.60 -2.18 -10.37
CA SER A 273 4.11 -2.96 -9.26
C SER A 273 5.12 -2.99 -8.10
N LEU A 274 4.63 -3.29 -6.90
CA LEU A 274 5.45 -3.41 -5.68
C LEU A 274 6.51 -4.50 -5.82
N VAL A 275 6.20 -5.59 -6.53
CA VAL A 275 7.13 -6.70 -6.68
C VAL A 275 8.35 -6.27 -7.50
N GLU A 276 8.14 -5.53 -8.58
CA GLU A 276 9.19 -4.99 -9.44
C GLU A 276 10.04 -3.96 -8.66
N ALA A 277 9.39 -3.08 -7.88
CA ALA A 277 10.09 -2.15 -7.00
C ALA A 277 10.96 -2.91 -5.98
N ALA A 278 10.40 -3.90 -5.28
CA ALA A 278 11.12 -4.69 -4.29
C ALA A 278 12.22 -5.58 -4.89
N GLN A 279 12.06 -6.05 -6.12
CA GLN A 279 13.10 -6.80 -6.83
C GLN A 279 14.29 -5.91 -7.17
N SER A 280 14.06 -4.63 -7.48
CA SER A 280 15.14 -3.67 -7.77
C SER A 280 16.08 -3.46 -6.57
N LEU A 281 15.57 -3.58 -5.34
CA LEU A 281 16.34 -3.44 -4.10
C LEU A 281 17.50 -4.45 -3.98
N LYS A 282 17.43 -5.57 -4.70
CA LYS A 282 18.44 -6.65 -4.64
C LYS A 282 19.74 -6.31 -5.35
N THR A 283 19.67 -5.41 -6.34
CA THR A 283 20.81 -5.07 -7.21
C THR A 283 21.18 -3.59 -7.14
N ARG A 284 20.46 -2.82 -6.33
CA ARG A 284 20.64 -1.37 -6.22
C ARG A 284 21.16 -0.97 -4.85
N ILE A 285 21.98 0.06 -4.87
CA ILE A 285 22.37 0.83 -3.69
C ILE A 285 21.39 2.00 -3.61
N LEU A 286 20.84 2.23 -2.43
CA LEU A 286 20.04 3.42 -2.12
C LEU A 286 20.95 4.41 -1.40
N GLU A 287 20.88 5.69 -1.72
CA GLU A 287 21.80 6.69 -1.17
C GLU A 287 21.02 7.75 -0.39
N THR A 288 21.40 8.01 0.87
CA THR A 288 20.79 9.09 1.64
C THR A 288 21.22 10.46 1.14
N GLU A 289 20.58 11.53 1.60
CA GLU A 289 21.02 12.91 1.35
C GLU A 289 22.48 13.19 1.70
N ASP A 290 22.96 12.56 2.78
CA ASP A 290 24.35 12.66 3.25
C ASP A 290 25.33 11.75 2.48
N GLY A 291 24.88 11.09 1.42
CA GLY A 291 25.71 10.18 0.62
C GLY A 291 25.92 8.80 1.24
N LEU A 292 25.13 8.40 2.24
CA LEU A 292 25.25 7.08 2.85
C LEU A 292 24.64 6.01 1.95
N GLU A 293 25.46 5.04 1.57
CA GLU A 293 25.02 3.87 0.83
C GLU A 293 24.28 2.86 1.72
N ILE A 294 23.04 2.54 1.33
CA ILE A 294 22.15 1.59 1.97
C ILE A 294 21.88 0.44 1.01
N MET A 295 22.09 -0.79 1.48
CA MET A 295 21.89 -2.01 0.70
C MET A 295 20.88 -2.94 1.38
N CYS A 296 19.83 -3.32 0.66
CA CYS A 296 18.86 -4.31 1.10
C CYS A 296 19.38 -5.74 0.81
N ARG A 297 20.09 -6.33 1.76
CA ARG A 297 20.80 -7.60 1.57
C ARG A 297 19.97 -8.82 1.97
N LYS A 298 19.20 -8.73 3.06
CA LYS A 298 18.51 -9.87 3.65
C LYS A 298 17.12 -9.49 4.11
N CYS A 299 16.12 -10.31 3.77
CA CYS A 299 14.78 -10.12 4.29
C CYS A 299 14.74 -10.37 5.80
N CYS A 300 14.02 -9.52 6.52
CA CYS A 300 13.73 -9.70 7.94
C CYS A 300 13.08 -11.07 8.17
N PRO A 301 13.61 -11.90 9.11
CA PRO A 301 12.95 -13.15 9.46
C PRO A 301 11.67 -12.90 10.26
N ASN A 302 10.90 -13.97 10.49
CA ASN A 302 9.79 -13.99 11.45
C ASN A 302 8.64 -12.96 11.25
N LEU A 303 8.49 -12.41 10.04
CA LEU A 303 7.32 -11.60 9.72
C LEU A 303 6.04 -12.44 9.86
N ALA A 304 4.98 -11.87 10.44
CA ALA A 304 3.71 -12.57 10.65
C ALA A 304 3.12 -13.13 9.34
N ILE A 305 3.34 -12.44 8.22
CA ILE A 305 2.90 -12.88 6.90
C ILE A 305 3.58 -14.16 6.42
N ASN A 306 4.76 -14.49 6.96
CA ASN A 306 5.52 -15.67 6.54
C ASN A 306 4.72 -16.94 6.81
N ALA A 307 3.89 -16.98 7.86
CA ALA A 307 3.01 -18.12 8.12
C ALA A 307 2.02 -18.38 6.97
N ILE A 308 1.50 -17.30 6.37
CA ILE A 308 0.58 -17.36 5.22
C ILE A 308 1.35 -17.80 3.96
N ILE A 309 2.50 -17.18 3.70
CA ILE A 309 3.24 -17.37 2.44
C ILE A 309 4.00 -18.71 2.42
N SER A 310 4.64 -19.10 3.52
CA SER A 310 5.38 -20.37 3.64
C SER A 310 4.48 -21.59 3.84
N GLY A 311 3.22 -21.40 4.26
CA GLY A 311 2.26 -22.49 4.50
C GLY A 311 2.60 -23.35 5.72
N TYR A 312 3.29 -22.80 6.74
CA TYR A 312 3.72 -23.58 7.90
C TYR A 312 2.51 -24.19 8.64
N ARG A 313 2.33 -25.51 8.51
CA ARG A 313 1.49 -26.31 9.42
C ARG A 313 2.12 -26.22 10.81
N LYS A 314 1.42 -25.63 11.79
CA LYS A 314 1.72 -25.88 13.20
C LYS A 314 1.71 -27.39 13.39
N SER A 315 2.87 -28.00 13.62
CA SER A 315 2.90 -29.35 14.15
C SER A 315 2.43 -29.24 15.60
N THR A 316 1.17 -29.61 15.83
CA THR A 316 0.71 -29.94 17.18
C THR A 316 1.56 -31.10 17.66
N LYS A 317 2.58 -30.80 18.46
CA LYS A 317 3.15 -31.79 19.38
C LYS A 317 2.04 -32.14 20.36
N ARG A 318 1.36 -33.26 20.11
CA ARG A 318 0.61 -33.97 21.15
C ARG A 318 1.62 -34.35 22.23
N ARG A 319 1.49 -33.73 23.40
CA ARG A 319 1.97 -34.29 24.66
C ARG A 319 0.94 -35.28 25.17
#